data_AF-A0A560AK56-F1
#
_entry.id   AF-A0A560AK56-F1
#
_cell.length_a   1.000
_cell.length_b   1.000
_cell.length_c   1.000
_cell.angle_alpha   90.00
_cell.angle_beta   90.00
_cell.angle_gamma   90.00
#
_symmetry.space_group_name_H-M   'P 1'
#
loop_
_entity.id
_entity.type
_entity.pdbx_description
1 polymer ?
#
loop_
_entity_poly.entity_id
_entity_poly.type
_entity_poly.pdbx_seq_one_letter_code
_entity_poly.pdbx_strand_id
1 'polypeptide(L)'
;MSESIYAGLTQLGGATVQPKTPDEAVLERVPNPNPGDNYVVRFTAPEFTSLCPITGQPDFAHLVIDYVPGEWLVESKSLKLFLTSFRNHGAFHEACTVGIGKRLVDELKPVWLRIGGYWYPRGGIPIDVFYATGEPPKGVWIPSQDVQTYRGRG
;
A
#
# COMPACT_ATOMS: atom_id res chain seq x y z
N MET A 1 -24.96 8.02 -14.47
CA MET A 1 -23.74 7.55 -15.18
C MET A 1 -22.75 7.06 -14.14
N SER A 2 -22.67 5.74 -13.85
CA SER A 2 -21.57 5.12 -13.07
C SER A 2 -21.80 3.66 -12.63
N GLU A 3 -22.87 2.95 -13.01
CA GLU A 3 -23.10 1.57 -12.52
C GLU A 3 -22.15 0.51 -13.12
N SER A 4 -21.37 0.83 -14.16
CA SER A 4 -20.64 -0.20 -14.92
C SER A 4 -19.22 -0.53 -14.42
N ILE A 5 -18.45 0.43 -13.89
CA ILE A 5 -17.03 0.17 -13.54
C ILE A 5 -16.85 -0.43 -12.13
N TYR A 6 -17.88 -0.30 -11.30
CA TYR A 6 -17.93 -0.85 -9.95
C TYR A 6 -18.70 -2.17 -9.90
N ALA A 7 -19.18 -2.64 -11.06
CA ALA A 7 -19.88 -3.91 -11.17
C ALA A 7 -18.93 -5.05 -10.75
N GLY A 8 -19.33 -5.83 -9.74
CA GLY A 8 -18.55 -6.94 -9.20
C GLY A 8 -17.69 -6.60 -7.97
N LEU A 9 -17.65 -5.33 -7.53
CA LEU A 9 -17.09 -5.00 -6.23
C LEU A 9 -17.99 -5.57 -5.13
N THR A 10 -17.42 -6.40 -4.28
CA THR A 10 -18.13 -7.02 -3.16
C THR A 10 -17.98 -6.22 -1.88
N GLN A 11 -16.96 -5.36 -1.80
CA GLN A 11 -16.65 -4.61 -0.60
C GLN A 11 -17.18 -3.17 -0.63
N LEU A 12 -17.38 -2.55 -1.79
CA LEU A 12 -17.84 -1.15 -1.87
C LEU A 12 -19.34 -0.99 -1.56
N GLY A 13 -19.74 0.08 -0.87
CA GLY A 13 -21.16 0.43 -0.63
C GLY A 13 -21.92 -0.37 0.45
N GLY A 14 -21.36 -1.46 0.97
CA GLY A 14 -21.98 -2.30 2.01
C GLY A 14 -21.18 -2.42 3.31
N ALA A 15 -21.77 -3.11 4.29
CA ALA A 15 -21.06 -3.56 5.48
C ALA A 15 -20.03 -4.64 5.10
N THR A 16 -18.79 -4.48 5.55
CA THR A 16 -17.68 -5.39 5.25
C THR A 16 -17.04 -5.87 6.54
N VAL A 17 -16.75 -7.17 6.62
CA VAL A 17 -16.02 -7.75 7.75
C VAL A 17 -14.53 -7.41 7.60
N GLN A 18 -13.91 -6.94 8.69
CA GLN A 18 -12.48 -6.70 8.71
C GLN A 18 -11.72 -8.04 8.64
N PRO A 19 -10.83 -8.25 7.64
CA PRO A 19 -10.00 -9.46 7.58
C PRO A 19 -9.09 -9.55 8.81
N LYS A 20 -8.87 -10.78 9.31
CA LYS A 20 -8.03 -11.00 10.49
C LYS A 20 -6.54 -11.03 10.15
N THR A 21 -6.22 -11.39 8.91
CA THR A 21 -4.84 -11.50 8.42
C THR A 21 -4.72 -10.94 6.99
N PRO A 22 -3.50 -10.57 6.56
CA PRO A 22 -3.22 -10.16 5.18
C PRO A 22 -3.56 -11.21 4.13
N ASP A 23 -3.46 -12.49 4.47
CA ASP A 23 -3.75 -13.59 3.55
C ASP A 23 -5.26 -13.77 3.31
N GLU A 24 -6.09 -13.48 4.32
CA GLU A 24 -7.55 -13.49 4.22
C GLU A 24 -8.11 -12.23 3.54
N ALA A 25 -7.32 -11.17 3.43
CA ALA A 25 -7.77 -9.92 2.83
C ALA A 25 -7.92 -10.03 1.31
N VAL A 26 -9.04 -9.54 0.81
CA VAL A 26 -9.36 -9.49 -0.62
C VAL A 26 -9.07 -8.08 -1.13
N LEU A 27 -8.15 -7.98 -2.09
CA LEU A 27 -7.98 -6.76 -2.87
C LEU A 27 -8.94 -6.81 -4.06
N GLU A 28 -9.61 -5.69 -4.29
CA GLU A 28 -10.45 -5.48 -5.46
C GLU A 28 -9.81 -4.45 -6.37
N ARG A 29 -10.17 -4.51 -7.64
CA ARG A 29 -9.65 -3.61 -8.66
C ARG A 29 -10.78 -3.16 -9.58
N VAL A 30 -10.62 -1.97 -10.13
CA VAL A 30 -11.54 -1.38 -11.10
C VAL A 30 -10.80 -1.09 -12.41
N PRO A 31 -11.48 -1.10 -13.57
CA PRO A 31 -10.86 -0.75 -14.83
C PRO A 31 -10.21 0.65 -14.77
N ASN A 32 -9.00 0.77 -15.31
CA ASN A 32 -8.35 2.06 -15.52
C ASN A 32 -9.15 2.86 -16.57
N PRO A 33 -9.66 4.06 -16.24
CA PRO A 33 -10.44 4.88 -17.18
C PRO A 33 -9.60 5.52 -18.29
N ASN A 34 -8.28 5.59 -18.14
CA ASN A 34 -7.35 6.16 -19.12
C ASN A 34 -6.26 5.12 -19.47
N PRO A 35 -6.63 4.00 -20.14
CA PRO A 35 -5.64 3.02 -20.56
C PRO A 35 -4.75 3.62 -21.66
N GLY A 36 -3.43 3.41 -21.55
CA GLY A 36 -2.44 3.89 -22.53
C GLY A 36 -1.71 5.17 -22.11
N ASP A 37 -2.28 5.97 -21.20
CA ASP A 37 -1.59 7.10 -20.59
C ASP A 37 -0.82 6.66 -19.34
N ASN A 38 0.45 7.04 -19.25
CA ASN A 38 1.21 6.82 -18.03
C ASN A 38 0.98 7.98 -17.05
N TYR A 39 0.24 7.70 -15.98
CA TYR A 39 0.03 8.62 -14.86
C TYR A 39 0.33 7.92 -13.53
N VAL A 40 0.68 8.69 -12.49
CA VAL A 40 0.92 8.13 -11.15
C VAL A 40 -0.33 8.24 -10.31
N VAL A 41 -0.68 7.13 -9.66
CA VAL A 41 -1.61 7.10 -8.54
C VAL A 41 -0.82 6.92 -7.25
N ARG A 42 -1.03 7.82 -6.28
CA ARG A 42 -0.42 7.76 -4.95
C ARG A 42 -1.47 7.42 -3.90
N PHE A 43 -1.17 6.43 -3.06
CA PHE A 43 -1.82 6.22 -1.77
C PHE A 43 -0.85 6.55 -0.65
N THR A 44 -1.27 7.41 0.28
CA THR A 44 -0.56 7.65 1.54
C THR A 44 -1.40 7.05 2.66
N ALA A 45 -0.84 6.08 3.36
CA ALA A 45 -1.46 5.43 4.50
C ALA A 45 -0.66 5.77 5.78
N PRO A 46 -1.01 6.88 6.46
CA PRO A 46 -0.30 7.33 7.66
C PRO A 46 -0.62 6.51 8.92
N GLU A 47 -1.62 5.63 8.84
CA GLU A 47 -2.15 4.86 9.97
C GLU A 47 -1.78 3.37 9.91
N PHE A 48 -0.74 3.00 9.15
CA PHE A 48 -0.35 1.60 9.04
C PHE A 48 0.27 1.10 10.34
N THR A 49 -0.11 -0.10 10.76
CA THR A 49 0.44 -0.77 11.94
C THR A 49 0.45 -2.29 11.78
N SER A 50 1.46 -2.92 12.36
CA SER A 50 1.59 -4.38 12.49
C SER A 50 2.23 -4.73 13.83
N LEU A 51 2.39 -6.03 14.13
CA LEU A 51 3.07 -6.48 15.34
C LEU A 51 4.51 -6.90 15.03
N CYS A 52 5.44 -6.59 15.94
CA CYS A 52 6.76 -7.20 15.95
C CYS A 52 6.61 -8.71 16.20
N PRO A 53 7.13 -9.58 15.31
CA PRO A 53 6.93 -11.03 15.45
C PRO A 53 7.64 -11.64 16.67
N ILE A 54 8.61 -10.92 17.25
CA ILE A 54 9.38 -11.40 18.41
C ILE A 54 8.77 -10.93 19.73
N THR A 55 8.42 -9.64 19.83
CA THR A 55 7.99 -9.03 21.11
C THR A 55 6.47 -8.86 21.21
N GLY A 56 5.74 -8.96 20.10
CA GLY A 56 4.31 -8.68 20.03
C GLY A 56 3.96 -7.20 20.19
N GLN A 57 4.95 -6.30 20.26
CA GLN A 57 4.69 -4.86 20.36
C GLN A 57 4.20 -4.29 19.02
N PRO A 58 3.27 -3.33 19.02
CA PRO A 58 2.76 -2.72 17.80
C PRO A 58 3.76 -1.74 17.20
N ASP A 59 4.15 -1.97 15.95
CA ASP A 59 4.95 -1.07 15.14
C ASP A 59 4.05 -0.22 14.24
N PHE A 60 4.47 1.00 13.92
CA PHE A 60 3.70 1.97 13.14
C PHE A 60 4.53 2.49 11.97
N ALA A 61 3.88 2.79 10.86
CA ALA A 61 4.54 3.36 9.70
C ALA A 61 3.63 4.31 8.90
N HIS A 62 4.27 5.24 8.19
CA HIS A 62 3.65 5.86 7.03
C HIS A 62 4.00 5.02 5.80
N LEU A 63 3.01 4.48 5.10
CA LEU A 63 3.24 3.87 3.79
C LEU A 63 2.91 4.86 2.68
N VAL A 64 3.83 5.04 1.74
CA VAL A 64 3.62 5.82 0.51
C VAL A 64 3.75 4.87 -0.67
N ILE A 65 2.64 4.60 -1.34
CA ILE A 65 2.56 3.69 -2.49
C ILE A 65 2.30 4.53 -3.74
N ASP A 66 3.21 4.46 -4.71
CA ASP A 66 3.03 5.04 -6.03
C ASP A 66 3.00 3.94 -7.07
N TYR A 67 2.07 4.00 -8.01
CA TYR A 67 2.09 3.11 -9.16
C TYR A 67 1.59 3.80 -10.42
N VAL A 68 2.10 3.34 -11.55
CA VAL A 68 1.58 3.64 -12.88
C VAL A 68 0.68 2.46 -13.26
N PRO A 69 -0.65 2.66 -13.36
CA PRO A 69 -1.57 1.57 -13.64
C PRO A 69 -1.37 1.02 -15.05
N GLY A 70 -1.61 -0.28 -15.19
CA GLY A 70 -1.88 -0.90 -16.49
C GLY A 70 -3.36 -0.79 -16.80
N GLU A 71 -4.03 -1.93 -16.90
CA GLU A 71 -5.49 -1.99 -17.12
C GLU A 71 -6.31 -1.76 -15.83
N TRP A 72 -5.67 -1.81 -14.66
CA TRP A 72 -6.36 -1.88 -13.37
C TRP A 72 -5.89 -0.81 -12.40
N LEU A 73 -6.85 -0.27 -11.66
CA LEU A 73 -6.65 0.52 -10.46
C LEU A 73 -7.07 -0.29 -9.23
N VAL A 74 -6.33 -0.18 -8.13
CA VAL A 74 -6.80 -0.77 -6.87
C VAL A 74 -8.00 0.00 -6.33
N GLU A 75 -9.01 -0.73 -5.86
CA GLU A 75 -10.15 -0.14 -5.18
C GLU A 75 -9.76 0.27 -3.74
N SER A 76 -9.97 1.54 -3.41
CA SER A 76 -9.47 2.17 -2.18
C SER A 76 -9.97 1.54 -0.88
N LYS A 77 -11.22 1.06 -0.80
CA LYS A 77 -11.76 0.41 0.39
C LYS A 77 -11.12 -0.97 0.61
N SER A 78 -10.94 -1.76 -0.45
CA SER A 78 -10.26 -3.05 -0.40
C SER A 78 -8.80 -2.88 0.03
N LEU A 79 -8.11 -1.85 -0.48
CA LEU A 79 -6.75 -1.50 -0.03
C LEU A 79 -6.72 -1.17 1.46
N LYS A 80 -7.65 -0.35 1.94
CA LYS A 80 -7.78 -0.02 3.37
C LYS A 80 -7.97 -1.30 4.21
N LEU A 81 -8.87 -2.20 3.79
CA LEU A 81 -9.15 -3.44 4.50
C LEU A 81 -7.93 -4.36 4.52
N PHE A 82 -7.20 -4.46 3.41
CA PHE A 82 -5.92 -5.16 3.31
C PHE A 82 -4.87 -4.55 4.27
N LEU A 83 -4.63 -3.25 4.24
CA LEU A 83 -3.65 -2.61 5.13
C LEU A 83 -4.04 -2.76 6.60
N THR A 84 -5.33 -2.65 6.93
CA THR A 84 -5.81 -2.81 8.32
C THR A 84 -5.71 -4.25 8.82
N SER A 85 -5.69 -5.24 7.92
CA SER A 85 -5.54 -6.65 8.30
C SER A 85 -4.18 -6.99 8.91
N PHE A 86 -3.18 -6.11 8.75
CA PHE A 86 -1.87 -6.25 9.39
C PHE A 86 -1.88 -5.91 10.89
N ARG A 87 -2.92 -5.26 11.40
CA ARG A 87 -2.96 -4.69 12.76
C ARG A 87 -2.58 -5.67 13.86
N ASN A 88 -2.99 -6.93 13.74
CA ASN A 88 -2.68 -8.00 14.69
C ASN A 88 -1.81 -9.11 14.06
N HIS A 89 -1.15 -8.82 12.94
CA HIS A 89 -0.29 -9.75 12.22
C HIS A 89 1.18 -9.47 12.56
N GLY A 90 1.92 -10.54 12.90
CA GLY A 90 3.34 -10.47 13.23
C GLY A 90 4.21 -10.53 11.98
N ALA A 91 4.93 -9.45 11.65
CA ALA A 91 5.84 -9.43 10.51
C ALA A 91 6.94 -8.35 10.68
N PHE A 92 8.13 -8.63 10.17
CA PHE A 92 9.21 -7.64 10.11
C PHE A 92 8.88 -6.50 9.16
N HIS A 93 9.48 -5.33 9.39
CA HIS A 93 9.20 -4.12 8.62
C HIS A 93 9.44 -4.33 7.12
N GLU A 94 10.52 -5.02 6.77
CA GLU A 94 10.91 -5.35 5.41
C GLU A 94 9.89 -6.30 4.76
N ALA A 95 9.49 -7.35 5.49
CA ALA A 95 8.51 -8.31 5.01
C ALA A 95 7.15 -7.65 4.78
N CYS A 96 6.70 -6.77 5.69
CA CYS A 96 5.49 -5.97 5.53
C CYS A 96 5.56 -5.08 4.28
N THR A 97 6.55 -4.19 4.20
CA THR A 97 6.62 -3.19 3.13
C THR A 97 6.80 -3.83 1.76
N VAL A 98 7.76 -4.77 1.62
CA VAL A 98 8.00 -5.46 0.34
C VAL A 98 6.82 -6.38 -0.01
N GLY A 99 6.25 -7.08 0.97
CA GLY A 99 5.11 -7.97 0.78
C GLY A 99 3.86 -7.25 0.28
N ILE A 100 3.54 -6.09 0.86
CA ILE A 100 2.44 -5.22 0.39
C ILE A 100 2.68 -4.80 -1.07
N GLY A 101 3.89 -4.33 -1.39
CA GLY A 101 4.25 -3.96 -2.76
C GLY A 101 4.09 -5.10 -3.75
N LYS A 102 4.58 -6.30 -3.43
CA LYS A 102 4.45 -7.50 -4.28
C LYS A 102 3.00 -7.92 -4.45
N ARG A 103 2.21 -7.95 -3.36
CA ARG A 103 0.79 -8.31 -3.44
C ARG A 103 -0.01 -7.36 -4.34
N LEU A 104 0.32 -6.07 -4.32
CA LEU A 104 -0.28 -5.10 -5.24
C LEU A 104 0.18 -5.29 -6.69
N VAL A 105 1.44 -5.65 -6.91
CA VAL A 105 1.94 -5.97 -8.26
C VAL A 105 1.23 -7.19 -8.84
N ASP A 106 1.06 -8.24 -8.05
CA ASP A 106 0.38 -9.47 -8.48
C ASP A 106 -1.09 -9.20 -8.83
N GLU A 107 -1.78 -8.39 -8.02
CA GLU A 107 -3.19 -8.06 -8.22
C GLU A 107 -3.42 -7.08 -9.38
N LEU A 108 -2.59 -6.04 -9.51
CA LEU A 108 -2.86 -4.95 -10.45
C LEU A 108 -2.11 -5.08 -11.77
N LYS A 109 -1.01 -5.84 -11.80
CA LYS A 109 -0.07 -5.90 -12.93
C LYS A 109 0.28 -4.50 -13.44
N PRO A 110 0.74 -3.58 -12.56
CA PRO A 110 0.98 -2.20 -12.95
C PRO A 110 2.17 -2.13 -13.92
N VAL A 111 2.23 -1.06 -14.72
CA VAL A 111 3.41 -0.78 -15.55
C VAL A 111 4.63 -0.58 -14.65
N TRP A 112 4.43 0.07 -13.50
CA TRP A 112 5.46 0.31 -12.50
C TRP A 112 4.85 0.54 -11.13
N LEU A 113 5.54 0.12 -10.07
CA LEU A 113 5.16 0.39 -8.68
C LEU A 113 6.39 0.66 -7.83
N ARG A 114 6.27 1.60 -6.89
CA ARG A 114 7.14 1.71 -5.72
C ARG A 114 6.35 1.88 -4.43
N ILE A 115 6.96 1.45 -3.34
CA ILE A 115 6.46 1.66 -1.98
C ILE A 115 7.62 2.09 -1.08
N GLY A 116 7.37 3.12 -0.27
CA GLY A 116 8.19 3.50 0.86
C GLY A 116 7.43 3.23 2.15
N GLY A 117 8.02 2.48 3.07
CA GLY A 117 7.55 2.30 4.43
C GLY A 117 8.44 3.07 5.39
N TYR A 118 7.91 4.16 5.95
CA TYR A 118 8.63 5.01 6.90
C TYR A 118 8.23 4.62 8.33
N TRP A 119 9.04 3.76 8.95
CA TRP A 119 8.69 3.12 10.21
C TRP A 119 9.11 3.96 11.41
N TYR A 120 8.26 3.95 12.44
CA TYR A 120 8.49 4.70 13.67
C TYR A 120 9.65 4.08 14.44
N PRO A 121 10.47 4.89 15.12
CA PRO A 121 11.72 4.43 15.70
C PRO A 121 11.51 3.43 16.84
N ARG A 122 12.38 2.42 16.88
CA ARG A 122 12.63 1.56 18.04
C ARG A 122 14.01 1.86 18.58
N GLY A 123 14.11 2.14 19.88
CA GLY A 123 15.38 2.58 20.48
C GLY A 123 15.93 3.88 19.87
N GLY A 124 15.05 4.73 19.32
CA GLY A 124 15.44 5.98 18.65
C GLY A 124 15.91 5.83 17.19
N ILE A 125 15.86 4.61 16.63
CA ILE A 125 16.32 4.32 15.27
C ILE A 125 15.12 3.95 14.39
N PRO A 126 14.75 4.77 13.38
CA PRO A 126 13.77 4.38 12.37
C PRO A 126 14.40 3.43 11.34
N ILE A 127 13.57 2.60 10.73
CA ILE A 127 13.98 1.70 9.65
C ILE A 127 13.08 2.00 8.46
N ASP A 128 13.57 2.81 7.52
CA ASP A 128 12.81 3.09 6.30
C ASP A 128 13.09 2.01 5.27
N VAL A 129 12.03 1.42 4.72
CA VAL A 129 12.12 0.34 3.74
C VAL A 129 11.57 0.81 2.41
N PHE A 130 12.33 0.61 1.33
CA PHE A 130 11.93 1.01 -0.01
C PHE A 130 11.94 -0.19 -0.95
N TYR A 131 10.93 -0.27 -1.81
CA TYR A 131 10.83 -1.29 -2.85
C TYR A 131 10.27 -0.67 -4.12
N ALA A 132 10.78 -1.08 -5.27
CA ALA A 132 10.25 -0.72 -6.59
C ALA A 132 10.39 -1.90 -7.55
N THR A 133 9.49 -1.99 -8.54
CA THR A 133 9.52 -3.04 -9.56
C THR A 133 10.61 -2.82 -10.63
N GLY A 134 11.22 -1.64 -10.66
CA GLY A 134 12.26 -1.27 -11.61
C GLY A 134 12.37 0.25 -11.79
N GLU A 135 12.98 0.66 -12.89
CA GLU A 135 13.00 2.07 -13.29
C GLU A 135 11.59 2.57 -13.66
N PRO A 136 11.23 3.81 -13.29
CA PRO A 136 9.95 4.38 -13.69
C PRO A 136 9.87 4.62 -15.20
N PRO A 137 8.66 4.56 -15.80
CA PRO A 137 8.47 4.92 -17.21
C PRO A 137 8.92 6.35 -17.49
N LYS A 138 9.57 6.55 -18.64
CA LYS A 138 10.00 7.88 -19.09
C LYS A 138 8.79 8.80 -19.30
N GLY A 139 8.96 10.08 -18.97
CA GLY A 139 7.95 11.12 -19.20
C GLY A 139 6.81 11.14 -18.17
N VAL A 140 6.84 10.26 -17.16
CA VAL A 140 5.88 10.29 -16.06
C VAL A 140 6.30 11.30 -14.99
N TRP A 141 5.36 12.12 -14.54
CA TRP A 141 5.57 12.96 -13.37
C TRP A 141 5.48 12.13 -12.09
N ILE A 142 6.60 12.01 -11.38
CA ILE A 142 6.70 11.24 -10.13
C ILE A 142 7.12 12.19 -9.00
N PRO A 143 6.21 12.55 -8.07
CA PRO A 143 6.57 13.41 -6.94
C PRO A 143 7.52 12.69 -5.97
N SER A 144 8.31 13.41 -5.19
CA SER A 144 9.12 12.79 -4.13
C SER A 144 8.23 12.06 -3.11
N GLN A 145 8.76 11.02 -2.44
CA GLN A 145 8.03 10.31 -1.37
C GLN A 145 8.33 10.87 0.02
N ASP A 146 8.97 12.03 0.12
CA ASP A 146 9.53 12.54 1.37
C ASP A 146 8.47 12.62 2.48
N VAL A 147 8.58 11.73 3.46
CA VAL A 147 7.91 11.84 4.75
C VAL A 147 8.95 12.37 5.73
N GLN A 148 8.58 13.34 6.56
CA GLN A 148 9.52 13.85 7.56
C GLN A 148 9.95 12.70 8.48
N THR A 149 11.24 12.37 8.44
CA THR A 149 11.81 11.36 9.33
C THR A 149 11.74 11.85 10.77
N TYR A 150 11.73 10.90 11.71
CA TYR A 150 11.80 11.21 13.14
C TYR A 150 12.93 12.22 13.42
N ARG A 151 12.57 13.34 14.02
CA ARG A 151 13.55 14.25 14.62
C ARG A 151 13.67 13.89 16.09
N GLY A 152 14.89 13.52 16.49
CA GLY A 152 15.24 13.34 17.91
C GLY A 152 14.98 14.60 18.72
N ARG A 153 15.14 14.52 20.04
CA ARG A 153 15.07 15.71 20.89
C ARG A 153 16.26 16.62 20.56
N GLY A 154 15.98 17.72 19.86
CA GLY A 154 16.89 18.82 19.57
C GLY A 154 16.21 20.13 19.93
#